data_AF-A0AAV5V182-F1
#
_entry.id   AF-A0AAV5V182-F1
#
_cell.length_a   1.000
_cell.length_b   1.000
_cell.length_c   1.000
_cell.angle_alpha   90.00
_cell.angle_beta   90.00
_cell.angle_gamma   90.00
#
_symmetry.space_group_name_H-M   'P 1'
#
loop_
_entity.id
_entity.type
_entity.pdbx_description
1 polymer ?
#
loop_
_entity_poly.entity_id
_entity_poly.type
_entity_poly.pdbx_seq_one_letter_code
_entity_poly.pdbx_strand_id
1 'polypeptide(L)'
;TPLPLLIPLTTRGIRIRLDRSFQIEIAESDTYNVLELKFHEHYTARKVRAFLTGNTMLNGFSSSSLVKAVYSPTFHQILITAAHLQPPAISPSFPASFNYGSLAAAIGRNVAFSLGAFGYANNTLRDYLKTLDKEDIDLLTERIQCKTVDVGNWLHELAGISISIRAFDAYQEKKRSRCV
;
A
#
# COMPACT_ATOMS: atom_id res chain seq x y z
N THR A 1 -1.69 -33.67 22.98
CA THR A 1 -1.21 -32.36 23.47
C THR A 1 -0.53 -31.62 22.33
N PRO A 2 -1.16 -30.62 21.69
CA PRO A 2 -0.46 -29.85 20.67
C PRO A 2 0.26 -28.66 21.31
N LEU A 3 1.54 -28.52 21.01
CA LEU A 3 2.39 -27.40 21.44
C LEU A 3 1.92 -26.07 20.82
N PRO A 4 1.94 -24.95 21.56
CA PRO A 4 1.74 -23.64 20.98
C PRO A 4 3.05 -23.16 20.32
N LEU A 5 3.00 -22.96 18.99
CA LEU A 5 4.01 -22.21 18.24
C LEU A 5 3.90 -20.72 18.61
N LEU A 6 4.56 -20.33 19.69
CA LEU A 6 4.80 -18.93 20.05
C LEU A 6 6.06 -18.45 19.33
N ILE A 7 5.88 -17.71 18.23
CA ILE A 7 6.93 -16.87 17.65
C ILE A 7 6.92 -15.54 18.43
N PRO A 8 7.95 -15.19 19.21
CA PRO A 8 7.96 -13.94 19.94
C PRO A 8 8.47 -12.84 19.01
N LEU A 9 7.57 -12.03 18.45
CA LEU A 9 7.95 -10.76 17.84
C LEU A 9 7.90 -9.66 18.90
N THR A 10 9.04 -9.46 19.56
CA THR A 10 9.28 -8.32 20.43
C THR A 10 9.52 -7.08 19.58
N THR A 11 8.45 -6.35 19.28
CA THR A 11 8.50 -4.90 19.04
C THR A 11 7.32 -4.30 19.80
N ARG A 12 7.40 -3.04 20.22
CA ARG A 12 6.29 -2.30 20.86
C ARG A 12 5.14 -2.13 19.84
N GLY A 13 4.44 -3.23 19.57
CA GLY A 13 3.41 -3.36 18.56
C GLY A 13 2.05 -3.48 19.23
N ILE A 14 1.08 -2.76 18.68
CA ILE A 14 -0.34 -2.88 18.99
C ILE A 14 -0.70 -4.37 19.02
N ARG A 15 -1.09 -4.90 20.19
CA ARG A 15 -1.56 -6.29 20.31
C ARG A 15 -2.93 -6.41 19.63
N ILE A 16 -2.95 -6.77 18.36
CA ILE A 16 -4.17 -7.14 17.65
C ILE A 16 -4.54 -8.57 18.05
N ARG A 17 -5.63 -8.75 18.82
CA ARG A 17 -6.19 -10.08 19.07
C ARG A 17 -7.04 -10.50 17.88
N LEU A 18 -6.51 -11.38 17.03
CA LEU A 18 -7.21 -11.89 15.85
C LEU A 18 -8.52 -12.62 16.24
N ASP A 19 -8.52 -13.34 17.36
CA ASP A 19 -9.69 -14.07 17.87
C ASP A 19 -10.91 -13.17 18.13
N ARG A 20 -10.68 -11.91 18.55
CA ARG A 20 -11.76 -10.93 18.74
C ARG A 20 -12.32 -10.40 17.41
N SER A 21 -11.56 -10.54 16.32
CA SER A 21 -11.93 -10.01 14.99
C SER A 21 -12.80 -10.99 14.20
N PHE A 22 -12.73 -12.29 14.54
CA PHE A 22 -13.41 -13.40 13.87
C PHE A 22 -14.27 -14.21 14.85
N GLN A 23 -15.15 -13.51 15.59
CA GLN A 23 -16.16 -14.14 16.46
C GLN A 23 -17.32 -14.75 15.64
N ILE A 24 -16.99 -15.60 14.66
CA ILE A 24 -17.96 -16.37 13.88
C ILE A 24 -17.84 -17.83 14.30
N GLU A 25 -18.95 -18.43 14.71
CA GLU A 25 -19.00 -19.87 15.01
C GLU A 25 -19.34 -20.66 13.74
N ILE A 26 -18.41 -21.49 13.32
CA ILE A 26 -18.52 -22.38 12.16
C ILE A 26 -18.69 -23.80 12.68
N ALA A 27 -19.81 -24.44 12.35
CA ALA A 27 -20.08 -25.84 12.69
C ALA A 27 -19.82 -26.74 11.48
N GLU A 28 -19.38 -27.98 11.70
CA GLU A 28 -19.18 -28.95 10.62
C GLU A 28 -20.47 -29.27 9.85
N SER A 29 -21.62 -29.09 10.50
CA SER A 29 -22.94 -29.27 9.89
C SER A 29 -23.42 -28.08 9.05
N ASP A 30 -22.69 -26.96 9.05
CA ASP A 30 -23.09 -25.78 8.29
C ASP A 30 -22.99 -26.06 6.78
N THR A 31 -24.08 -25.81 6.06
CA THR A 31 -24.06 -25.83 4.60
C THR A 31 -23.40 -24.56 4.05
N TYR A 32 -22.94 -24.60 2.81
CA TYR A 32 -22.34 -23.44 2.14
C TYR A 32 -23.21 -22.17 2.26
N ASN A 33 -24.52 -22.28 2.05
CA ASN A 33 -25.43 -21.13 2.13
C ASN A 33 -25.53 -20.55 3.55
N VAL A 34 -25.49 -21.41 4.58
CA VAL A 34 -25.49 -20.98 5.98
C VAL A 34 -24.18 -20.27 6.30
N LEU A 35 -23.04 -20.77 5.80
CA LEU A 35 -21.74 -20.11 5.97
C LEU A 35 -21.71 -18.73 5.31
N GLU A 36 -22.16 -18.63 4.05
CA GLU A 36 -22.26 -17.35 3.34
C GLU A 36 -23.09 -16.32 4.12
N LEU A 37 -24.25 -16.72 4.64
CA LEU A 37 -25.10 -15.85 5.47
C LEU A 37 -24.37 -15.39 6.75
N LYS A 38 -23.72 -16.32 7.47
CA LYS A 38 -22.93 -15.99 8.68
C LYS A 38 -21.79 -15.01 8.36
N PHE A 39 -21.07 -15.21 7.27
CA PHE A 39 -20.00 -14.30 6.86
C PHE A 39 -20.54 -12.93 6.47
N HIS A 40 -21.65 -12.88 5.73
CA HIS A 40 -22.28 -11.63 5.31
C HIS A 40 -22.80 -10.82 6.50
N GLU A 41 -23.46 -11.49 7.45
CA GLU A 41 -23.95 -10.88 8.68
C GLU A 41 -22.80 -10.32 9.52
N HIS A 42 -21.77 -11.11 9.77
CA HIS A 42 -20.59 -10.67 10.53
C HIS A 42 -19.89 -9.48 9.86
N TYR A 43 -19.69 -9.54 8.55
CA TYR A 43 -19.06 -8.46 7.79
C TYR A 43 -19.86 -7.16 7.87
N THR A 44 -21.18 -7.24 7.70
CA THR A 44 -22.09 -6.10 7.77
C THR A 44 -22.11 -5.51 9.18
N ALA A 45 -22.27 -6.34 10.21
CA ALA A 45 -22.24 -5.92 11.60
C ALA A 45 -20.92 -5.22 11.97
N ARG A 46 -19.78 -5.74 11.47
CA ARG A 46 -18.48 -5.09 11.66
C ARG A 46 -18.40 -3.72 10.99
N LYS A 47 -18.91 -3.57 9.77
CA LYS A 47 -18.95 -2.27 9.07
C LYS A 47 -19.81 -1.25 9.80
N VAL A 48 -21.01 -1.66 10.22
CA VAL A 48 -21.92 -0.80 10.99
C VAL A 48 -21.26 -0.37 12.30
N ARG A 49 -20.64 -1.30 13.04
CA ARG A 49 -19.92 -0.97 14.28
C ARG A 49 -18.74 -0.02 14.03
N ALA A 50 -17.96 -0.23 12.98
CA ALA A 50 -16.85 0.64 12.61
C ALA A 50 -17.32 2.06 12.28
N PHE A 51 -18.44 2.18 11.55
CA PHE A 51 -19.08 3.46 11.26
C PHE A 51 -19.55 4.16 12.55
N LEU A 52 -20.30 3.45 13.42
CA LEU A 52 -20.85 4.02 14.66
C LEU A 52 -19.77 4.44 15.67
N THR A 53 -18.65 3.72 15.73
CA THR A 53 -17.57 3.99 16.69
C THR A 53 -16.55 5.02 16.17
N GLY A 54 -16.72 5.52 14.94
CA GLY A 54 -15.73 6.37 14.27
C GLY A 54 -14.37 5.68 14.05
N ASN A 55 -14.27 4.38 14.33
CA ASN A 55 -13.04 3.63 14.24
C ASN A 55 -12.88 3.12 12.80
N THR A 56 -12.40 4.01 11.94
CA THR A 56 -12.18 3.74 10.51
C THR A 56 -10.92 2.93 10.24
N MET A 57 -10.16 2.51 11.27
CA MET A 57 -8.95 1.68 11.15
C MET A 57 -9.21 0.24 10.67
N LEU A 58 -10.30 0.00 9.95
CA LEU A 58 -10.31 -1.08 8.97
C LEU A 58 -9.66 -0.52 7.71
N ASN A 59 -8.34 -0.35 7.81
CA ASN A 59 -7.46 -0.39 6.66
C ASN A 59 -7.98 -1.53 5.79
N GLY A 60 -8.34 -1.25 4.54
CA GLY A 60 -8.88 -2.24 3.62
C GLY A 60 -7.84 -3.34 3.46
N PHE A 61 -7.88 -4.35 4.34
CA PHE A 61 -6.99 -5.48 4.32
C PHE A 61 -7.32 -6.23 3.04
N SER A 62 -6.64 -5.85 1.95
CA SER A 62 -6.24 -6.88 1.00
C SER A 62 -5.57 -7.93 1.86
N SER A 63 -6.16 -9.14 1.87
CA SER A 63 -5.57 -10.27 2.57
C SER A 63 -4.06 -10.30 2.31
N SER A 64 -3.26 -10.59 3.33
CA SER A 64 -1.81 -10.69 3.17
C SER A 64 -1.39 -11.68 2.08
N SER A 65 -2.28 -12.61 1.74
CA SER A 65 -2.16 -13.59 0.65
C SER A 65 -2.39 -13.05 -0.76
N LEU A 66 -2.96 -11.84 -0.93
CA LEU A 66 -3.14 -11.24 -2.26
C LEU A 66 -1.81 -10.68 -2.74
N VAL A 67 -1.40 -10.96 -3.98
CA VAL A 67 -0.20 -10.35 -4.58
C VAL A 67 -0.54 -8.94 -5.04
N LYS A 68 -0.34 -7.92 -4.19
CA LYS A 68 -0.78 -6.55 -4.48
C LYS A 68 0.05 -5.47 -3.77
N ALA A 69 0.25 -4.36 -4.48
CA ALA A 69 0.68 -3.09 -3.91
C ALA A 69 -0.34 -2.01 -4.29
N VAL A 70 -0.80 -1.23 -3.32
CA VAL A 70 -1.91 -0.27 -3.50
C VAL A 70 -1.74 0.96 -2.62
N TYR A 71 -2.09 2.13 -3.17
CA TYR A 71 -2.25 3.37 -2.43
C TYR A 71 -3.71 3.53 -1.97
N SER A 72 -3.89 3.82 -0.68
CA SER A 72 -5.17 4.21 -0.11
C SER A 72 -5.22 5.74 0.03
N PRO A 73 -6.09 6.43 -0.73
CA PRO A 73 -6.24 7.88 -0.62
C PRO A 73 -6.69 8.27 0.77
N THR A 74 -7.71 7.61 1.32
CA THR A 74 -8.33 7.94 2.61
C THR A 74 -7.35 7.92 3.79
N PHE A 75 -6.40 6.99 3.78
CA PHE A 75 -5.42 6.85 4.86
C PHE A 75 -4.05 7.45 4.52
N HIS A 76 -3.90 8.02 3.31
CA HIS A 76 -2.61 8.46 2.77
C HIS A 76 -1.50 7.40 2.97
N GLN A 77 -1.83 6.15 2.65
CA GLN A 77 -0.98 5.01 2.96
C GLN A 77 -0.71 4.17 1.72
N ILE A 78 0.53 3.68 1.58
CA ILE A 78 0.88 2.62 0.64
C ILE A 78 0.89 1.30 1.39
N LEU A 79 0.14 0.32 0.89
CA LEU A 79 0.11 -1.05 1.39
C LEU A 79 0.80 -1.97 0.39
N ILE A 80 1.76 -2.75 0.87
CA ILE A 80 2.40 -3.84 0.14
C ILE A 80 2.11 -5.11 0.92
N THR A 81 1.43 -6.06 0.28
CA THR A 81 1.09 -7.32 0.93
C THR A 81 2.31 -8.24 1.02
N ALA A 82 2.29 -9.15 2.00
CA ALA A 82 3.35 -10.13 2.18
C ALA A 82 3.52 -11.02 0.94
N ALA A 83 2.42 -11.43 0.30
CA ALA A 83 2.47 -12.22 -0.94
C ALA A 83 3.05 -11.43 -2.14
N HIS A 84 3.16 -10.11 -2.08
CA HIS A 84 3.87 -9.33 -3.09
C HIS A 84 5.39 -9.31 -2.86
N LEU A 85 5.87 -9.68 -1.66
CA LEU A 85 7.28 -9.68 -1.30
C LEU A 85 7.96 -11.03 -1.61
N GLN A 86 7.77 -11.49 -2.84
CA GLN A 86 8.34 -12.75 -3.33
C GLN A 86 8.79 -12.59 -4.80
N PRO A 87 9.60 -13.51 -5.35
CA PRO A 87 9.91 -13.53 -6.77
C PRO A 87 8.64 -13.52 -7.65
N PRO A 88 8.60 -12.77 -8.76
CA PRO A 88 9.68 -11.96 -9.35
C PRO A 88 9.75 -10.52 -8.81
N ALA A 89 8.98 -10.15 -7.80
CA ALA A 89 8.95 -8.77 -7.31
C ALA A 89 10.17 -8.42 -6.44
N ILE A 90 10.68 -9.36 -5.64
CA ILE A 90 11.89 -9.15 -4.85
C ILE A 90 12.53 -10.49 -4.49
N SER A 91 13.86 -10.54 -4.50
CA SER A 91 14.63 -11.60 -3.84
C SER A 91 15.97 -11.06 -3.34
N PRO A 92 16.45 -11.50 -2.16
CA PRO A 92 17.82 -11.24 -1.75
C PRO A 92 18.87 -11.78 -2.73
N SER A 93 18.54 -12.80 -3.52
CA SER A 93 19.43 -13.37 -4.55
C SER A 93 19.46 -12.58 -5.85
N PHE A 94 18.50 -11.67 -6.09
CA PHE A 94 18.46 -10.89 -7.31
C PHE A 94 19.45 -9.72 -7.28
N PRO A 95 20.03 -9.34 -8.44
CA PRO A 95 20.78 -8.11 -8.54
C PRO A 95 19.95 -6.92 -8.04
N ALA A 96 20.61 -5.94 -7.40
CA ALA A 96 19.92 -4.75 -6.90
C ALA A 96 19.12 -4.05 -8.01
N SER A 97 19.64 -3.98 -9.24
CA SER A 97 18.93 -3.41 -10.39
C SER A 97 17.56 -4.06 -10.62
N PHE A 98 17.45 -5.37 -10.42
CA PHE A 98 16.20 -6.10 -10.60
C PHE A 98 15.20 -5.81 -9.46
N ASN A 99 15.64 -5.81 -8.21
CA ASN A 99 14.79 -5.46 -7.06
C ASN A 99 14.28 -4.01 -7.12
N TYR A 100 15.12 -3.08 -7.61
CA TYR A 100 14.71 -1.69 -7.84
C TYR A 100 13.80 -1.55 -9.06
N GLY A 101 14.06 -2.30 -10.15
CA GLY A 101 13.21 -2.30 -11.34
C GLY A 101 11.82 -2.91 -11.12
N SER A 102 11.65 -3.78 -10.13
CA SER A 102 10.39 -4.46 -9.83
C SER A 102 9.68 -3.87 -8.61
N LEU A 103 10.08 -4.26 -7.38
CA LEU A 103 9.42 -3.77 -6.17
C LEU A 103 9.51 -2.24 -6.02
N ALA A 104 10.69 -1.64 -6.24
CA ALA A 104 10.81 -0.19 -6.06
C ALA A 104 10.02 0.60 -7.14
N ALA A 105 9.89 0.08 -8.36
CA ALA A 105 8.99 0.66 -9.37
C ALA A 105 7.52 0.58 -8.94
N ALA A 106 7.09 -0.56 -8.38
CA ALA A 106 5.74 -0.71 -7.84
C ALA A 106 5.48 0.24 -6.66
N ILE A 107 6.46 0.44 -5.79
CA ILE A 107 6.40 1.46 -4.72
C ILE A 107 6.31 2.86 -5.32
N GLY A 108 7.19 3.19 -6.26
CA GLY A 108 7.24 4.49 -6.93
C GLY A 108 5.92 4.84 -7.60
N ARG A 109 5.27 3.88 -8.26
CA ARG A 109 3.92 4.07 -8.84
C ARG A 109 2.90 4.46 -7.78
N ASN A 110 2.93 3.79 -6.63
CA ASN A 110 2.00 4.08 -5.54
C ASN A 110 2.28 5.45 -4.87
N VAL A 111 3.54 5.86 -4.80
CA VAL A 111 3.91 7.24 -4.44
C VAL A 111 3.38 8.22 -5.49
N ALA A 112 3.50 7.91 -6.78
CA ALA A 112 2.96 8.78 -7.83
C ALA A 112 1.42 8.92 -7.74
N PHE A 113 0.70 7.88 -7.31
CA PHE A 113 -0.74 8.00 -7.03
C PHE A 113 -1.04 8.99 -5.89
N SER A 114 -0.21 9.05 -4.85
CA SER A 114 -0.37 10.00 -3.74
C SER A 114 -0.10 11.45 -4.13
N LEU A 115 0.55 11.68 -5.27
CA LEU A 115 0.85 13.00 -5.81
C LEU A 115 -0.04 13.39 -7.01
N GLY A 116 -0.97 12.51 -7.39
CA GLY A 116 -1.94 12.76 -8.46
C GLY A 116 -3.34 13.12 -7.95
N ALA A 117 -4.35 12.85 -8.78
CA ALA A 117 -5.76 13.12 -8.47
C ALA A 117 -6.22 12.49 -7.14
N PHE A 118 -5.74 11.29 -6.82
CA PHE A 118 -6.05 10.61 -5.56
C PHE A 118 -5.46 11.31 -4.33
N GLY A 119 -4.24 11.85 -4.44
CA GLY A 119 -3.64 12.69 -3.41
C GLY A 119 -4.38 14.00 -3.19
N TYR A 120 -4.81 14.62 -4.29
CA TYR A 120 -5.57 15.86 -4.28
C TYR A 120 -6.92 15.70 -3.55
N ALA A 121 -7.60 14.59 -3.80
CA ALA A 121 -8.88 14.27 -3.18
C ALA A 121 -8.81 14.06 -1.65
N ASN A 122 -7.66 13.66 -1.11
CA ASN A 122 -7.48 13.47 0.35
C ASN A 122 -7.01 14.74 1.09
N ASN A 123 -7.10 15.91 0.45
CA ASN A 123 -6.69 17.21 0.99
C ASN A 123 -5.20 17.36 1.31
N THR A 124 -4.43 16.29 1.54
CA THR A 124 -3.00 16.34 1.87
C THR A 124 -2.18 17.03 0.78
N LEU A 125 -2.38 16.61 -0.48
CA LEU A 125 -1.71 17.27 -1.60
C LEU A 125 -2.27 18.68 -1.80
N ARG A 126 -3.59 18.86 -1.68
CA ARG A 126 -4.23 20.18 -1.83
C ARG A 126 -3.71 21.19 -0.81
N ASP A 127 -3.51 20.77 0.44
CA ASP A 127 -3.03 21.63 1.52
C ASP A 127 -1.53 21.89 1.37
N TYR A 128 -0.75 20.91 0.90
CA TYR A 128 0.64 21.13 0.50
C TYR A 128 0.77 22.11 -0.67
N LEU A 129 -0.07 21.99 -1.71
CA LEU A 129 -0.06 22.93 -2.85
C LEU A 129 -0.36 24.37 -2.41
N LYS A 130 -1.14 24.59 -1.35
CA LYS A 130 -1.35 25.95 -0.79
C LYS A 130 -0.12 26.56 -0.13
N THR A 131 0.86 25.73 0.25
CA THR A 131 2.13 26.20 0.82
C THR A 131 3.16 26.57 -0.24
N LEU A 132 2.89 26.25 -1.51
CA LEU A 132 3.77 26.57 -2.62
C LEU A 132 3.46 27.96 -3.18
N ASP A 133 4.50 28.60 -3.70
CA ASP A 133 4.36 29.86 -4.41
C ASP A 133 3.63 29.64 -5.74
N LYS A 134 2.98 30.70 -6.23
CA LYS A 134 2.20 30.64 -7.48
C LYS A 134 3.05 30.18 -8.68
N GLU A 135 4.32 30.58 -8.71
CA GLU A 135 5.27 30.19 -9.76
C GLU A 135 5.52 28.66 -9.78
N ASP A 136 5.66 28.04 -8.61
CA ASP A 136 5.83 26.59 -8.48
C ASP A 136 4.57 25.83 -8.91
N ILE A 137 3.39 26.37 -8.61
CA ILE A 137 2.10 25.80 -9.01
C ILE A 137 1.95 25.86 -10.53
N ASP A 138 2.32 26.97 -11.17
CA ASP A 138 2.24 27.16 -12.61
C ASP A 138 3.22 26.20 -13.33
N LEU A 139 4.46 26.09 -12.84
CA LEU A 139 5.46 25.12 -13.34
C LEU A 139 5.00 23.66 -13.20
N LEU A 140 4.37 23.31 -12.08
CA LEU A 140 3.82 21.97 -11.87
C LEU A 140 2.67 21.69 -12.84
N THR A 141 1.78 22.67 -13.02
CA THR A 141 0.62 22.57 -13.91
C THR A 141 1.06 22.38 -15.36
N GLU A 142 2.05 23.15 -15.83
CA GLU A 142 2.62 23.01 -17.17
C GLU A 142 3.22 21.61 -17.40
N ARG A 143 3.97 21.09 -16.41
CA ARG A 143 4.56 19.75 -16.49
C ARG A 143 3.52 18.63 -16.51
N ILE A 144 2.41 18.79 -15.80
CA ILE A 144 1.29 17.84 -15.82
C ILE A 144 0.60 17.92 -17.18
N GLN A 145 0.25 19.13 -17.65
CA GLN A 145 -0.47 19.35 -18.91
C GLN A 145 0.30 18.80 -20.12
N CYS A 146 1.61 19.02 -20.17
CA CYS A 146 2.49 18.46 -21.22
C CYS A 146 2.41 16.92 -21.28
N LYS A 147 2.22 16.24 -20.14
CA LYS A 147 2.16 14.77 -20.07
C LYS A 147 0.75 14.18 -20.18
N THR A 148 -0.30 15.00 -19.99
CA THR A 148 -1.70 14.53 -20.07
C THR A 148 -2.21 14.35 -21.50
N VAL A 149 -1.55 14.95 -22.51
CA VAL A 149 -2.05 14.94 -23.91
C VAL A 149 -1.92 13.57 -24.59
N ASP A 150 -1.01 12.69 -24.13
CA ASP A 150 -0.83 11.34 -24.73
C ASP A 150 -0.93 10.16 -23.75
N VAL A 151 -0.93 10.40 -22.43
CA VAL A 151 -0.55 9.35 -21.47
C VAL A 151 -1.30 9.36 -20.14
N GLY A 152 -2.57 9.78 -20.14
CA GLY A 152 -3.38 9.95 -18.92
C GLY A 152 -3.39 8.75 -17.97
N ASN A 153 -3.20 7.52 -18.48
CA ASN A 153 -3.14 6.30 -17.67
C ASN A 153 -1.72 5.83 -17.27
N TRP A 154 -0.65 6.23 -17.95
CA TRP A 154 0.71 5.75 -17.65
C TRP A 154 1.57 6.74 -16.87
N LEU A 155 1.07 7.93 -16.56
CA LEU A 155 1.83 8.94 -15.82
C LEU A 155 2.37 8.39 -14.49
N HIS A 156 1.56 7.64 -13.75
CA HIS A 156 1.96 7.03 -12.49
C HIS A 156 2.99 5.91 -12.66
N GLU A 157 2.90 5.15 -13.76
CA GLU A 157 3.86 4.09 -14.09
C GLU A 157 5.22 4.70 -14.45
N LEU A 158 5.24 5.70 -15.35
CA LEU A 158 6.45 6.41 -15.75
C LEU A 158 7.10 7.17 -14.60
N ALA A 159 6.30 7.81 -13.75
CA ALA A 159 6.78 8.44 -12.52
C ALA A 159 7.37 7.39 -11.57
N GLY A 160 6.72 6.23 -11.42
CA GLY A 160 7.21 5.13 -10.60
C GLY A 160 8.55 4.58 -11.07
N ILE A 161 8.71 4.37 -12.37
CA ILE A 161 9.97 3.96 -12.99
C ILE A 161 11.06 5.03 -12.80
N SER A 162 10.73 6.31 -13.00
CA SER A 162 11.69 7.40 -12.80
C SER A 162 12.19 7.49 -11.36
N ILE A 163 11.27 7.35 -10.39
CA ILE A 163 11.61 7.31 -8.96
C ILE A 163 12.50 6.10 -8.66
N SER A 164 12.20 4.91 -9.22
CA SER A 164 12.97 3.71 -8.95
C SER A 164 14.38 3.76 -9.54
N ILE A 165 14.54 4.33 -10.74
CA ILE A 165 15.86 4.55 -11.36
C ILE A 165 16.71 5.47 -10.47
N ARG A 166 16.17 6.63 -10.05
CA ARG A 166 16.88 7.56 -9.16
C ARG A 166 17.25 6.93 -7.84
N ALA A 167 16.38 6.10 -7.27
CA ALA A 167 16.64 5.38 -6.04
C ALA A 167 17.77 4.34 -6.21
N PHE A 168 17.87 3.71 -7.38
CA PHE A 168 18.96 2.79 -7.72
C PHE A 168 20.29 3.53 -7.91
N ASP A 169 20.29 4.67 -8.59
CA ASP A 169 21.49 5.50 -8.77
C ASP A 169 22.05 5.95 -7.41
N ALA A 170 21.18 6.46 -6.53
CA ALA A 170 21.56 6.84 -5.16
C ALA A 170 22.10 5.65 -4.35
N TYR A 171 21.55 4.44 -4.55
CA TYR A 171 22.07 3.22 -3.95
C TYR A 171 23.49 2.91 -4.44
N GLN A 172 23.76 3.06 -5.73
CA GLN A 172 25.08 2.82 -6.32
C GLN A 172 26.11 3.84 -5.85
N GLU A 173 25.75 5.12 -5.80
CA GLU A 173 26.60 6.18 -5.27
C GLU A 173 27.00 5.91 -3.82
N LYS A 174 26.03 5.55 -2.98
CA LYS A 174 26.27 5.19 -1.58
C LYS A 174 27.12 3.93 -1.42
N LYS A 175 27.00 2.97 -2.35
CA LYS A 175 27.83 1.76 -2.35
C LYS A 175 29.27 2.10 -2.73
N ARG A 176 29.47 2.96 -3.75
CA ARG A 176 30.80 3.43 -4.17
C ARG A 176 31.51 4.23 -3.08
N SER A 177 30.80 5.10 -2.36
CA SER A 177 31.39 5.93 -1.30
C SER A 177 31.79 5.16 -0.04
N ARG A 178 31.32 3.93 0.14
CA ARG A 178 31.76 3.03 1.24
C ARG A 178 33.01 2.21 0.91
N CYS A 179 33.43 2.20 -0.36
CA CYS A 179 34.61 1.47 -0.82
C CYS A 179 35.86 2.36 -0.92
N VAL A 180 35.74 3.63 -0.52
CA VAL A 180 36.82 4.61 -0.36
C VAL A 180 37.06 4.80 1.12
#